data_AF-A0A519ZKI2-F1
#
_entry.id   AF-A0A519ZKI2-F1
#
_cell.length_a   1.000
_cell.length_b   1.000
_cell.length_c   1.000
_cell.angle_alpha   90.00
_cell.angle_beta   90.00
_cell.angle_gamma   90.00
#
_symmetry.space_group_name_H-M   'P 1'
#
loop_
_entity.id
_entity.type
_entity.pdbx_description
1 polymer ?
#
loop_
_entity_poly.entity_id
_entity_poly.type
_entity_poly.pdbx_seq_one_letter_code
_entity_poly.pdbx_strand_id
1 'polypeptide(L)'
;MNINDYISSGIVESYVLGLADEVERAEFEHMCATHELVREARHAFELDLEKQAKLGAVSPPQHVRNKLFTDLSIERVVKPDDGLSSSAGNGARVVQATGWAKYLAAASVLLLIASTVLNFYLFRQYKDYSERYSSLLASQTQLANNNDILRTSVDRLQNTIQIVRDTNTTVIKMAASKVTGKGSPDPSSFATIYWNKKSFEVYLMINTLPNPASDKQYQLWAIVGGKPVSAGVFD
;
A
#
# COMPACT_ATOMS: atom_id res chain seq x y z
N MET A 1 -30.01 9.93 17.49
CA MET A 1 -29.30 9.20 16.40
C MET A 1 -29.23 10.11 15.19
N ASN A 2 -28.07 10.29 14.55
CA ASN A 2 -28.02 10.98 13.26
C ASN A 2 -28.48 10.00 12.18
N ILE A 3 -29.43 10.39 11.33
CA ILE A 3 -29.98 9.50 10.28
C ILE A 3 -28.88 9.09 9.29
N ASN A 4 -27.89 9.96 9.05
CA ASN A 4 -26.76 9.62 8.18
C ASN A 4 -25.85 8.56 8.79
N ASP A 5 -25.66 8.57 10.11
CA ASP A 5 -24.87 7.55 10.81
C ASP A 5 -25.61 6.21 10.80
N TYR A 6 -26.95 6.23 10.89
CA TYR A 6 -27.79 5.05 10.77
C TYR A 6 -27.72 4.42 9.37
N ILE A 7 -27.82 5.24 8.31
CA ILE A 7 -27.66 4.75 6.93
C ILE A 7 -26.24 4.21 6.70
N SER A 8 -25.22 4.86 7.27
CA SER A 8 -23.81 4.46 7.14
C SER A 8 -23.40 3.29 8.04
N SER A 9 -24.31 2.78 8.88
CA SER A 9 -24.04 1.69 9.82
C SER A 9 -23.97 0.30 9.18
N GLY A 10 -24.35 0.18 7.90
CA GLY A 10 -24.41 -1.10 7.19
C GLY A 10 -25.73 -1.86 7.35
N ILE A 11 -26.72 -1.26 8.04
CA ILE A 11 -28.03 -1.87 8.26
C ILE A 11 -28.85 -2.02 6.98
N VAL A 12 -28.71 -1.08 6.03
CA VAL A 12 -29.44 -1.10 4.75
C VAL A 12 -29.01 -2.30 3.92
N GLU A 13 -27.70 -2.53 3.81
CA GLU A 13 -27.10 -3.64 3.08
C GLU A 13 -27.44 -4.97 3.75
N SER A 14 -27.35 -5.03 5.08
CA SER A 14 -27.69 -6.23 5.85
C SER A 14 -29.17 -6.60 5.70
N TYR A 15 -30.07 -5.62 5.69
CA TYR A 15 -31.50 -5.86 5.44
C TYR A 15 -31.77 -6.36 4.02
N VAL A 16 -31.26 -5.68 2.99
CA VAL A 16 -31.56 -6.03 1.59
C VAL A 16 -30.95 -7.37 1.19
N LEU A 17 -29.79 -7.74 1.76
CA LEU A 17 -29.17 -9.05 1.54
C LEU A 17 -29.79 -10.17 2.39
N GLY A 18 -30.75 -9.85 3.27
CA GLY A 18 -31.38 -10.82 4.15
C GLY A 18 -30.47 -11.34 5.27
N LEU A 19 -29.46 -10.55 5.66
CA LEU A 19 -28.51 -10.85 6.73
C LEU A 19 -28.88 -10.23 8.08
N ALA A 20 -29.80 -9.25 8.10
CA ALA A 20 -30.29 -8.63 9.31
C ALA A 20 -31.12 -9.61 10.16
N ASP A 21 -31.01 -9.50 11.48
CA ASP A 21 -31.82 -10.29 12.40
C ASP A 21 -33.29 -9.79 12.45
N GLU A 22 -34.17 -10.55 13.10
CA GLU A 22 -35.60 -10.21 13.15
C GLU A 22 -35.89 -8.89 13.88
N VAL A 23 -35.05 -8.51 14.85
CA VAL A 23 -35.20 -7.30 15.67
C VAL A 23 -34.75 -6.08 14.88
N GLU A 24 -33.57 -6.16 14.26
CA GLU A 24 -32.98 -5.17 13.36
C GLU A 24 -33.87 -4.92 12.15
N ARG A 25 -34.50 -5.98 11.61
CA ARG A 25 -35.45 -5.88 10.51
C ARG A 25 -36.69 -5.07 10.88
N ALA A 26 -37.26 -5.34 12.05
CA ALA A 26 -38.43 -4.60 12.55
C ALA A 26 -38.09 -3.12 12.83
N GLU A 27 -36.91 -2.85 13.39
CA GLU A 27 -36.41 -1.49 13.60
C GLU A 27 -36.20 -0.75 12.27
N PHE A 28 -35.57 -1.41 11.29
CA PHE A 28 -35.32 -0.83 9.98
C PHE A 28 -36.61 -0.50 9.22
N GLU A 29 -37.62 -1.37 9.30
CA GLU A 29 -38.94 -1.12 8.69
C GLU A 29 -39.66 0.06 9.36
N HIS A 30 -39.58 0.16 10.69
CA HIS A 30 -40.09 1.31 11.42
C HIS A 30 -39.37 2.62 11.02
N MET A 31 -38.06 2.56 10.85
CA MET A 31 -37.23 3.68 10.39
C MET A 31 -37.55 4.08 8.94
N CYS A 32 -37.83 3.12 8.05
CA CYS A 32 -38.29 3.38 6.69
C CYS A 32 -39.68 4.03 6.63
N ALA A 33 -40.56 3.72 7.59
CA ALA A 33 -41.88 4.35 7.69
C ALA A 33 -41.80 5.79 8.22
N THR A 34 -40.83 6.07 9.07
CA THR A 34 -40.68 7.37 9.75
C THR A 34 -39.79 8.36 8.98
N HIS A 35 -38.82 7.87 8.20
CA HIS A 35 -37.83 8.70 7.51
C HIS A 35 -37.70 8.36 6.02
N GLU A 36 -37.97 9.36 5.17
CA GLU A 36 -37.84 9.27 3.71
C GLU A 36 -36.43 8.87 3.26
N LEU A 37 -35.40 9.44 3.89
CA LEU A 37 -34.00 9.22 3.51
C LEU A 37 -33.57 7.76 3.65
N VAL A 38 -34.09 7.04 4.66
CA VAL A 38 -33.79 5.62 4.87
C VAL A 38 -34.45 4.77 3.79
N ARG A 39 -35.68 5.14 3.38
CA ARG A 39 -36.39 4.48 2.29
C ARG A 39 -35.71 4.69 0.93
N GLU A 40 -35.22 5.90 0.68
CA GLU A 40 -34.44 6.22 -0.53
C GLU A 40 -33.14 5.41 -0.56
N ALA A 41 -32.42 5.33 0.56
CA ALA A 41 -31.22 4.51 0.68
C ALA A 41 -31.49 3.02 0.39
N ARG A 42 -32.59 2.46 0.92
CA ARG A 42 -33.03 1.09 0.60
C ARG A 42 -33.25 0.89 -0.89
N HIS A 43 -34.04 1.77 -1.52
CA HIS A 43 -34.38 1.64 -2.94
C HIS A 43 -33.16 1.82 -3.85
N ALA A 44 -32.24 2.73 -3.49
CA ALA A 44 -30.98 2.91 -4.21
C ALA A 44 -30.15 1.63 -4.22
N PHE A 45 -30.02 0.98 -3.06
CA PHE A 45 -29.27 -0.26 -2.93
C PHE A 45 -29.95 -1.44 -3.64
N GLU A 46 -31.28 -1.58 -3.53
CA GLU A 46 -32.06 -2.60 -4.26
C GLU A 46 -31.87 -2.48 -5.78
N LEU A 47 -31.89 -1.25 -6.30
CA LEU A 47 -31.76 -0.98 -7.73
C LEU A 47 -30.35 -1.27 -8.25
N ASP A 48 -29.31 -0.98 -7.46
CA ASP A 48 -27.94 -1.33 -7.81
C ASP A 48 -27.71 -2.85 -7.77
N LEU A 49 -28.29 -3.54 -6.78
CA LEU A 49 -28.30 -5.00 -6.73
C LEU A 49 -29.01 -5.61 -7.95
N GLU A 50 -30.15 -5.04 -8.36
CA GLU A 50 -30.90 -5.48 -9.54
C GLU A 50 -30.09 -5.29 -10.83
N LYS A 51 -29.44 -4.14 -11.02
CA LYS A 51 -28.55 -3.90 -12.17
C LYS A 51 -27.46 -4.97 -12.24
N GLN A 52 -26.82 -5.26 -11.10
CA GLN A 52 -25.74 -6.23 -11.05
C GLN A 52 -26.25 -7.67 -11.31
N ALA A 53 -27.42 -8.03 -10.78
CA ALA A 53 -28.04 -9.32 -11.05
C ALA A 53 -28.44 -9.49 -12.53
N LYS A 54 -28.92 -8.42 -13.17
CA LYS A 54 -29.29 -8.40 -14.60
C LYS A 54 -28.09 -8.63 -15.52
N LEU A 55 -26.90 -8.14 -15.15
CA LEU A 55 -25.66 -8.36 -15.94
C LEU A 55 -25.27 -9.85 -16.01
N GLY A 56 -25.63 -10.65 -14.99
CA GLY A 56 -25.38 -12.09 -14.92
C GLY A 56 -26.57 -12.98 -15.29
N ALA A 57 -27.63 -12.42 -15.88
CA ALA A 57 -28.89 -13.14 -16.08
C ALA A 57 -28.75 -14.30 -17.09
N VAL A 58 -29.15 -15.50 -16.66
CA VAL A 58 -29.25 -16.70 -17.51
C VAL A 58 -30.71 -16.92 -17.89
N SER A 59 -30.98 -17.18 -19.18
CA SER A 59 -32.35 -17.45 -19.63
C SER A 59 -32.88 -18.74 -18.99
N PRO A 60 -34.00 -18.68 -18.24
CA PRO A 60 -34.57 -19.87 -17.61
C PRO A 60 -35.13 -20.85 -18.66
N PRO A 61 -35.18 -22.16 -18.37
CA PRO A 61 -35.78 -23.16 -19.24
C PRO A 61 -37.29 -22.92 -19.48
N GLN A 62 -37.75 -23.15 -20.71
CA GLN A 62 -39.14 -22.88 -21.10
C GLN A 62 -40.20 -23.72 -20.35
N HIS A 63 -39.83 -24.91 -19.85
CA HIS A 63 -40.75 -25.75 -19.09
C HIS A 63 -41.15 -25.11 -17.75
N VAL A 64 -40.22 -24.39 -17.10
CA VAL A 64 -40.49 -23.65 -15.85
C VAL A 64 -41.51 -22.54 -16.11
N ARG A 65 -41.32 -21.82 -17.22
CA ARG A 65 -42.27 -20.80 -17.67
C ARG A 65 -43.65 -21.40 -17.86
N ASN A 66 -43.78 -22.46 -18.66
CA ASN A 66 -45.07 -23.06 -18.96
C ASN A 66 -45.79 -23.56 -17.69
N LYS A 67 -45.06 -24.20 -16.75
CA LYS A 67 -45.61 -24.62 -15.46
C LYS A 67 -46.15 -23.44 -14.65
N LEU A 68 -45.40 -22.35 -14.56
CA LEU A 68 -45.84 -21.14 -13.83
C LEU A 68 -47.10 -20.51 -14.43
N PHE A 69 -47.19 -20.41 -15.76
CA PHE A 69 -48.39 -19.86 -16.42
C PHE A 69 -49.62 -20.75 -16.23
N THR A 70 -49.44 -22.07 -16.17
CA THR A 70 -50.51 -23.03 -15.84
C THR A 70 -50.94 -22.90 -14.38
N ASP A 71 -49.99 -22.86 -13.43
CA ASP A 71 -50.28 -22.74 -11.99
C ASP A 71 -50.98 -21.40 -11.66
N LEU A 72 -50.63 -20.33 -12.38
CA LEU A 72 -51.26 -19.00 -12.24
C LEU A 72 -52.58 -18.86 -13.01
N SER A 73 -53.07 -19.91 -13.68
CA SER A 73 -54.30 -19.89 -14.49
C SER A 73 -54.35 -18.77 -15.54
N ILE A 74 -53.19 -18.40 -16.09
CA ILE A 74 -53.10 -17.37 -17.14
C ILE A 74 -53.33 -18.07 -18.47
N GLU A 75 -54.60 -18.17 -18.87
CA GLU A 75 -54.99 -18.76 -20.14
C GLU A 75 -54.49 -17.90 -21.31
N ARG A 76 -53.73 -18.53 -22.21
CA ARG A 76 -53.19 -17.86 -23.37
C ARG A 76 -54.31 -17.71 -24.40
N VAL A 77 -54.80 -16.49 -24.64
CA VAL A 77 -55.61 -16.19 -25.83
C VAL A 77 -54.70 -16.30 -27.05
N VAL A 78 -54.58 -17.51 -27.59
CA VAL A 78 -53.97 -17.76 -28.89
C VAL A 78 -55.07 -17.58 -29.93
N LYS A 79 -55.02 -16.49 -30.69
CA LYS A 79 -55.76 -16.40 -31.97
C LYS A 79 -55.12 -17.38 -32.95
N PRO A 80 -55.89 -18.28 -33.60
CA PRO A 80 -55.36 -19.14 -34.64
C PRO A 80 -55.11 -18.29 -35.89
N ASP A 81 -53.90 -18.40 -36.42
CA ASP A 81 -53.51 -17.85 -37.72
C ASP A 81 -53.80 -18.93 -38.77
N ASP A 82 -54.65 -18.60 -39.73
CA ASP A 82 -55.03 -19.50 -40.83
C ASP A 82 -53.83 -19.73 -41.76
N GLY A 83 -53.75 -20.97 -42.25
CA GLY A 83 -52.55 -21.55 -42.80
C GLY A 83 -51.95 -20.89 -44.04
N LEU A 84 -50.65 -21.17 -44.22
CA LEU A 84 -50.03 -21.45 -45.52
C LEU A 84 -48.71 -22.18 -45.27
N SER A 85 -48.70 -23.46 -45.61
CA SER A 85 -47.48 -24.25 -45.79
C SER A 85 -46.57 -23.55 -46.80
N SER A 86 -45.25 -23.49 -46.54
CA SER A 86 -44.21 -24.05 -47.42
C SER A 86 -42.80 -23.51 -47.14
N SER A 87 -41.86 -24.45 -47.22
CA SER A 87 -40.49 -24.32 -47.71
C SER A 87 -39.36 -23.97 -46.74
N ALA A 88 -38.53 -24.98 -46.50
CA ALA A 88 -37.13 -24.83 -46.15
C ALA A 88 -36.42 -23.94 -47.19
N GLY A 89 -35.90 -22.82 -46.72
CA GLY A 89 -35.06 -21.92 -47.49
C GLY A 89 -33.97 -21.36 -46.60
N ASN A 90 -32.73 -21.79 -46.85
CA ASN A 90 -31.55 -21.06 -46.41
C ASN A 90 -31.62 -19.65 -46.98
N GLY A 91 -31.96 -18.69 -46.13
CA GLY A 91 -31.95 -17.28 -46.44
C GLY A 91 -31.86 -16.53 -45.13
N ALA A 92 -30.68 -16.05 -44.79
CA ALA A 92 -30.51 -15.10 -43.71
C ALA A 92 -31.54 -13.98 -43.92
N ARG A 93 -32.52 -13.87 -43.01
CA ARG A 93 -33.45 -12.73 -42.99
C ARG A 93 -32.60 -11.49 -42.70
N VAL A 94 -32.18 -10.80 -43.75
CA VAL A 94 -31.62 -9.47 -43.64
C VAL A 94 -32.77 -8.57 -43.23
N VAL A 95 -32.95 -8.42 -41.91
CA VAL A 95 -33.80 -7.37 -41.35
C VAL A 95 -33.16 -6.06 -41.79
N GLN A 96 -33.82 -5.36 -42.72
CA GLN A 96 -33.38 -4.04 -43.15
C GLN A 96 -33.40 -3.13 -41.92
N ALA A 97 -32.22 -2.84 -41.39
CA ALA A 97 -32.06 -2.01 -40.22
C ALA A 97 -32.71 -0.65 -40.49
N THR A 98 -33.75 -0.33 -39.72
CA THR A 98 -34.43 0.96 -39.72
C THR A 98 -33.38 2.08 -39.68
N GLY A 99 -33.47 3.10 -40.53
CA GLY A 99 -32.38 4.06 -40.77
C GLY A 99 -31.76 4.69 -39.51
N TRP A 100 -32.53 4.83 -38.43
CA TRP A 100 -32.07 5.32 -37.12
C TRP A 100 -31.19 4.32 -36.34
N ALA A 101 -31.37 3.02 -36.53
CA ALA A 101 -30.56 1.97 -35.89
C ALA A 101 -29.09 2.03 -36.33
N LYS A 102 -28.82 2.52 -37.55
CA LYS A 102 -27.44 2.76 -38.03
C LYS A 102 -26.77 3.89 -37.25
N TYR A 103 -27.51 4.97 -36.94
CA TYR A 103 -27.01 6.06 -36.10
C TYR A 103 -26.87 5.63 -34.64
N LEU A 104 -27.79 4.81 -34.12
CA LEU A 104 -27.70 4.26 -32.77
C LEU A 104 -26.49 3.33 -32.62
N ALA A 105 -26.25 2.46 -33.60
CA ALA A 105 -25.07 1.61 -33.66
C ALA A 105 -23.79 2.45 -33.71
N ALA A 106 -23.73 3.48 -34.57
CA ALA A 106 -22.58 4.39 -34.63
C ALA A 106 -22.34 5.13 -33.30
N ALA A 107 -23.40 5.62 -32.65
CA ALA A 107 -23.31 6.30 -31.35
C ALA A 107 -22.80 5.37 -30.24
N SER A 108 -23.24 4.11 -30.22
CA SER A 108 -22.78 3.13 -29.24
C SER A 108 -21.29 2.81 -29.39
N VAL A 109 -20.80 2.71 -30.63
CA VAL A 109 -19.36 2.49 -30.91
C VAL A 109 -18.55 3.70 -30.49
N LEU A 110 -19.02 4.92 -30.77
CA LEU A 110 -18.35 6.14 -30.32
C LEU A 110 -18.30 6.25 -28.79
N LEU A 111 -19.39 5.91 -28.09
CA LEU A 111 -19.41 5.87 -26.62
C LEU A 111 -18.46 4.82 -26.06
N LEU A 112 -18.35 3.65 -26.70
CA LEU A 112 -17.43 2.59 -26.29
C LEU A 112 -15.98 3.07 -26.45
N ILE A 113 -15.64 3.70 -27.57
CA ILE A 113 -14.32 4.28 -27.80
C ILE A 113 -14.02 5.38 -26.76
N ALA A 114 -14.96 6.29 -26.52
CA ALA A 114 -14.80 7.34 -25.52
C ALA A 114 -14.61 6.77 -24.11
N SER A 115 -15.39 5.75 -23.75
CA SER A 115 -15.30 5.07 -22.45
C SER A 115 -13.97 4.35 -22.27
N THR A 116 -13.49 3.64 -23.30
CA THR A 116 -12.20 2.93 -23.23
C THR A 116 -11.02 3.87 -23.14
N VAL A 117 -11.03 4.98 -23.90
CA VAL A 117 -10.00 6.03 -23.80
C VAL A 117 -10.00 6.66 -22.41
N LEU A 118 -11.19 7.00 -21.89
CA LEU A 118 -11.32 7.60 -20.56
C LEU A 118 -10.87 6.65 -19.46
N ASN A 119 -11.28 5.38 -19.52
CA ASN A 119 -10.86 4.35 -18.57
C ASN A 119 -9.35 4.15 -18.58
N PHE A 120 -8.74 4.10 -19.76
CA PHE A 120 -7.29 3.99 -19.90
C PHE A 120 -6.55 5.21 -19.34
N TYR A 121 -7.08 6.41 -19.57
CA TYR A 121 -6.54 7.65 -19.01
C TYR A 121 -6.63 7.66 -17.48
N LEU A 122 -7.81 7.37 -16.92
CA LEU A 122 -8.02 7.28 -15.47
C LEU A 122 -7.13 6.20 -14.84
N PHE A 123 -6.97 5.05 -15.48
CA PHE A 123 -6.13 3.96 -14.98
C PHE A 123 -4.66 4.36 -14.94
N ARG A 124 -4.16 5.01 -16.00
CA ARG A 124 -2.79 5.56 -16.02
C ARG A 124 -2.60 6.62 -14.94
N GLN A 125 -3.55 7.52 -14.79
CA GLN A 125 -3.51 8.58 -13.79
C GLN A 125 -3.52 8.01 -12.36
N TYR A 126 -4.38 7.01 -12.08
CA TYR A 126 -4.43 6.33 -10.80
C TYR A 126 -3.10 5.62 -10.47
N LYS A 127 -2.51 4.93 -11.45
CA LYS A 127 -1.23 4.26 -11.27
C LYS A 127 -0.09 5.25 -10.98
N ASP A 128 -0.04 6.38 -11.69
CA ASP A 128 0.94 7.46 -11.44
C ASP A 128 0.77 8.05 -10.03
N TYR A 129 -0.46 8.30 -9.59
CA TYR A 129 -0.71 8.78 -8.21
C TYR A 129 -0.26 7.77 -7.15
N SER A 130 -0.53 6.48 -7.35
CA SER A 130 -0.12 5.43 -6.41
C SER A 130 1.42 5.32 -6.33
N GLU A 131 2.12 5.40 -7.46
CA GLU A 131 3.58 5.34 -7.53
C GLU A 131 4.25 6.60 -6.96
N ARG A 132 3.65 7.78 -7.16
CA ARG A 132 4.09 9.01 -6.51
C ARG A 132 3.90 8.95 -4.99
N TYR A 133 2.80 8.36 -4.53
CA TYR A 133 2.55 8.21 -3.10
C TYR A 133 3.57 7.26 -2.44
N SER A 134 3.86 6.12 -3.08
CA SER A 134 4.86 5.18 -2.56
C SER A 134 6.28 5.75 -2.59
N SER A 135 6.66 6.46 -3.65
CA SER A 135 7.96 7.12 -3.73
C SER A 135 8.09 8.29 -2.76
N LEU A 136 7.01 9.02 -2.48
CA LEU A 136 6.99 10.06 -1.44
C LEU A 136 7.19 9.47 -0.05
N LEU A 137 6.51 8.36 0.26
CA LEU A 137 6.68 7.65 1.52
C LEU A 137 8.12 7.12 1.67
N ALA A 138 8.67 6.53 0.61
CA ALA A 138 10.06 6.11 0.57
C ALA A 138 11.02 7.29 0.82
N SER A 139 10.79 8.43 0.15
CA SER A 139 11.58 9.65 0.37
C SER A 139 11.48 10.16 1.82
N GLN A 140 10.30 10.08 2.44
CA GLN A 140 10.12 10.48 3.84
C GLN A 140 10.91 9.58 4.78
N THR A 141 10.86 8.26 4.58
CA THR A 141 11.65 7.32 5.38
C THR A 141 13.15 7.53 5.19
N GLN A 142 13.60 7.83 3.97
CA GLN A 142 15.00 8.13 3.70
C GLN A 142 15.45 9.43 4.39
N LEU A 143 14.62 10.48 4.38
CA LEU A 143 14.91 11.73 5.09
C LEU A 143 14.97 11.52 6.61
N ALA A 144 14.07 10.71 7.18
CA ALA A 144 14.10 10.36 8.60
C ALA A 144 15.41 9.63 8.96
N ASN A 145 15.77 8.60 8.19
CA ASN A 145 17.02 7.87 8.38
C ASN A 145 18.26 8.78 8.27
N ASN A 146 18.29 9.66 7.26
CA ASN A 146 19.37 10.63 7.11
C ASN A 146 19.45 11.60 8.29
N ASN A 147 18.30 12.03 8.83
CA ASN A 147 18.25 12.90 10.00
C ASN A 147 18.79 12.18 11.24
N ASP A 148 18.44 10.91 11.45
CA ASP A 148 18.92 10.12 12.57
C ASP A 148 20.43 9.84 12.48
N ILE A 149 20.95 9.55 11.29
CA ILE A 149 22.40 9.43 11.05
C ILE A 149 23.09 10.76 11.37
N LEU A 150 22.52 11.89 10.91
CA LEU A 150 23.08 13.22 11.18
C LEU A 150 23.07 13.55 12.67
N ARG A 151 21.97 13.27 13.37
CA ARG A 151 21.86 13.44 14.84
C ARG A 151 22.92 12.61 15.55
N THR A 152 23.04 11.33 15.22
CA THR A 152 24.06 10.44 15.78
C THR A 152 25.47 10.98 15.54
N SER A 153 25.74 11.51 14.34
CA SER A 153 27.02 12.13 14.02
C SER A 153 27.28 13.39 14.87
N VAL A 154 26.27 14.23 15.06
CA VAL A 154 26.36 15.43 15.90
C VAL A 154 26.60 15.05 17.37
N ASP A 155 25.87 14.08 17.90
CA ASP A 155 26.03 13.61 19.28
C ASP A 155 27.43 13.03 19.50
N ARG A 156 27.94 12.24 18.54
CA ARG A 156 29.32 11.73 18.57
C ARG A 156 30.35 12.85 18.59
N LEU A 157 30.16 13.88 17.75
CA LEU A 157 31.05 15.05 17.73
C LEU A 157 30.99 15.83 19.04
N GLN A 158 29.80 16.05 19.61
CA GLN A 158 29.62 16.73 20.89
C GLN A 158 30.31 15.96 22.02
N ASN A 159 30.12 14.64 22.09
CA ASN A 159 30.79 13.78 23.06
C ASN A 159 32.32 13.84 22.90
N THR A 160 32.81 13.78 21.67
CA THR A 160 34.25 13.92 21.37
C THR A 160 34.79 15.27 21.85
N ILE A 161 34.07 16.37 21.58
CA ILE A 161 34.44 17.71 22.03
C ILE A 161 34.45 17.81 23.55
N GLN A 162 33.49 17.18 24.25
CA GLN A 162 33.46 17.17 25.72
C GLN A 162 34.70 16.47 26.29
N ILE A 163 35.08 15.31 25.74
CA ILE A 163 36.30 14.59 26.15
C ILE A 163 37.53 15.48 25.95
N VAL A 164 37.64 16.16 24.79
CA VAL A 164 38.78 17.03 24.48
C VAL A 164 38.82 18.31 25.34
N ARG A 165 37.66 18.84 25.74
CA ARG A 165 37.54 20.06 26.56
C ARG A 165 37.65 19.82 28.07
N ASP A 166 37.44 18.59 28.54
CA ASP A 166 37.52 18.29 29.96
C ASP A 166 38.96 18.52 30.48
N THR A 167 39.09 19.38 31.49
CA THR A 167 40.36 19.69 32.14
C THR A 167 41.03 18.45 32.76
N ASN A 168 40.25 17.40 33.06
CA ASN A 168 40.74 16.13 33.59
C ASN A 168 41.30 15.20 32.51
N THR A 169 41.14 15.56 31.23
CA THR A 169 41.66 14.78 30.11
C THR A 169 43.14 15.08 29.88
N THR A 170 43.94 14.04 29.93
CA THR A 170 45.36 14.09 29.57
C THR A 170 45.54 13.59 28.14
N VAL A 171 46.21 14.39 27.32
CA VAL A 171 46.51 14.05 25.92
C VAL A 171 47.88 13.39 25.84
N ILE A 172 47.93 12.16 25.34
CA ILE A 172 49.16 11.38 25.16
C ILE A 172 49.33 11.12 23.67
N LYS A 173 50.34 11.74 23.05
CA LYS A 173 50.70 11.48 21.65
C LYS A 173 51.60 10.24 21.58
N MET A 174 51.15 9.22 20.86
CA MET A 174 51.93 8.03 20.53
C MET A 174 52.51 8.19 19.14
N ALA A 175 53.79 8.54 19.07
CA ALA A 175 54.52 8.54 17.80
C ALA A 175 54.97 7.12 17.45
N ALA A 176 55.07 6.81 16.15
CA ALA A 176 55.68 5.57 15.69
C ALA A 176 57.09 5.39 16.27
N SER A 177 57.40 4.16 16.65
CA SER A 177 58.74 3.79 17.07
C SER A 177 59.70 3.93 15.90
N LYS A 178 60.92 4.46 16.14
CA LYS A 178 62.00 4.49 15.14
C LYS A 178 62.54 3.10 14.76
N VAL A 179 61.98 2.05 15.36
CA VAL A 179 62.31 0.67 15.04
C VAL A 179 61.65 0.31 13.71
N THR A 180 62.44 0.26 12.65
CA THR A 180 62.01 -0.20 11.33
C THR A 180 62.10 -1.72 11.25
N GLY A 181 60.95 -2.41 11.26
CA GLY A 181 60.85 -3.84 10.94
C GLY A 181 59.96 -4.65 11.90
N LYS A 182 59.29 -5.69 11.34
CA LYS A 182 58.34 -6.62 11.99
C LYS A 182 57.04 -5.97 12.51
N GLY A 183 56.26 -5.37 11.61
CA GLY A 183 54.91 -4.88 11.95
C GLY A 183 54.88 -3.53 12.65
N SER A 184 56.01 -2.82 12.72
CA SER A 184 56.05 -1.42 13.15
C SER A 184 55.36 -0.52 12.12
N PRO A 185 54.48 0.40 12.53
CA PRO A 185 53.83 1.37 11.64
C PRO A 185 54.84 2.23 10.89
N ASP A 186 54.41 2.85 9.78
CA ASP A 186 55.21 3.83 9.03
C ASP A 186 55.82 4.87 9.99
N PRO A 187 57.07 5.32 9.82
CA PRO A 187 57.67 6.37 10.66
C PRO A 187 56.85 7.66 10.77
N SER A 188 55.95 7.95 9.81
CA SER A 188 55.02 9.08 9.88
C SER A 188 53.74 8.80 10.68
N SER A 189 53.56 7.57 11.17
CA SER A 189 52.34 7.16 11.87
C SER A 189 52.30 7.70 13.29
N PHE A 190 51.14 8.18 13.70
CA PHE A 190 50.89 8.53 15.09
C PHE A 190 49.40 8.39 15.45
N ALA A 191 49.16 8.18 16.73
CA ALA A 191 47.84 8.18 17.33
C ALA A 191 47.85 9.04 18.60
N THR A 192 46.69 9.61 18.94
CA THR A 192 46.53 10.44 20.12
C THR A 192 45.55 9.77 21.07
N ILE A 193 45.97 9.54 22.31
CA ILE A 193 45.12 9.03 23.37
C ILE A 193 44.64 10.21 24.21
N TYR A 194 43.34 10.25 24.48
CA TYR A 194 42.71 11.13 25.45
C TYR A 194 42.29 10.27 26.64
N TRP A 195 42.94 10.47 27.78
CA TRP A 195 42.66 9.72 29.01
C TRP A 195 42.07 10.65 30.07
N ASN A 196 40.82 10.41 30.46
CA ASN A 196 40.18 11.11 31.55
C ASN A 196 40.60 10.51 32.89
N LYS A 197 41.31 11.28 33.73
CA LYS A 197 41.82 10.80 35.03
C LYS A 197 40.73 10.58 36.08
N LYS A 198 39.54 11.17 35.89
CA LYS A 198 38.43 11.11 36.84
C LYS A 198 37.48 9.96 36.51
N SER A 199 37.07 9.82 35.25
CA SER A 199 36.19 8.72 34.81
C SER A 199 36.95 7.44 34.43
N PHE A 200 38.27 7.51 34.28
CA PHE A 200 39.13 6.44 33.73
C PHE A 200 38.78 6.06 32.28
N GLU A 201 38.01 6.88 31.58
CA GLU A 201 37.67 6.66 30.17
C GLU A 201 38.87 6.96 29.27
N VAL A 202 39.09 6.09 28.29
CA VAL A 202 40.17 6.18 27.32
C VAL A 202 39.56 6.31 25.92
N TYR A 203 39.90 7.38 25.23
CA TYR A 203 39.51 7.60 23.83
C TYR A 203 40.75 7.62 22.95
N LEU A 204 40.77 6.74 21.95
CA LEU A 204 41.85 6.64 20.97
C LEU A 204 41.46 7.36 19.68
N MET A 205 42.22 8.38 19.31
CA MET A 205 42.14 9.04 18.01
C MET A 205 43.28 8.54 17.13
N ILE A 206 42.93 7.82 16.07
CA ILE A 206 43.86 7.39 15.02
C ILE A 206 44.07 8.59 14.08
N ASN A 207 45.28 9.16 14.06
CA ASN A 207 45.59 10.30 13.19
C ASN A 207 46.13 9.82 11.85
N THR A 208 47.19 9.01 11.89
CA THR A 208 47.82 8.40 10.73
C THR A 208 48.28 7.01 11.13
N LEU A 209 47.50 5.99 10.80
CA LEU A 209 47.90 4.59 10.89
C LEU A 209 47.50 3.92 9.57
N PRO A 210 48.37 3.08 8.97
CA PRO A 210 47.99 2.31 7.80
C PRO A 210 46.93 1.28 8.18
N ASN A 211 45.98 0.99 7.29
CA ASN A 211 45.04 -0.09 7.53
C ASN A 211 45.81 -1.41 7.70
N PRO A 212 45.46 -2.22 8.71
CA PRO A 212 46.09 -3.51 8.88
C PRO A 212 45.71 -4.44 7.70
N ALA A 213 46.54 -5.45 7.46
CA ALA A 213 46.20 -6.48 6.48
C ALA A 213 44.90 -7.20 6.88
N SER A 214 44.19 -7.81 5.93
CA SER A 214 42.88 -8.43 6.18
C SER A 214 42.87 -9.51 7.28
N ASP A 215 44.02 -10.02 7.68
CA ASP A 215 44.24 -11.03 8.72
C ASP A 215 44.80 -10.44 10.05
N LYS A 216 44.90 -9.11 10.18
CA LYS A 216 45.56 -8.44 11.29
C LYS A 216 44.70 -7.32 11.88
N GLN A 217 44.93 -7.05 13.16
CA GLN A 217 44.30 -5.97 13.92
C GLN A 217 45.35 -5.26 14.75
N TYR A 218 45.08 -4.00 15.08
CA TYR A 218 45.87 -3.27 16.05
C TYR A 218 45.41 -3.61 17.47
N GLN A 219 46.36 -3.62 18.41
CA GLN A 219 46.09 -3.80 19.83
C GLN A 219 46.74 -2.69 20.62
N LEU A 220 45.96 -2.07 21.50
CA LEU A 220 46.44 -1.08 22.44
C LEU A 220 46.91 -1.77 23.72
N TRP A 221 48.08 -1.37 24.22
CA TRP A 221 48.67 -1.91 25.45
C TRP A 221 48.92 -0.78 26.45
N ALA A 222 48.53 -0.99 27.70
CA ALA A 222 48.91 -0.15 28.82
C ALA A 222 50.02 -0.84 29.62
N ILE A 223 51.09 -0.14 29.95
CA ILE A 223 52.17 -0.68 30.78
C ILE A 223 51.88 -0.36 32.25
N VAL A 224 51.43 -1.36 33.02
CA VAL A 224 51.13 -1.21 34.44
C VAL A 224 52.14 -2.04 35.24
N GLY A 225 52.98 -1.37 36.05
CA GLY A 225 54.00 -2.05 36.84
C GLY A 225 55.03 -2.83 35.99
N GLY A 226 55.36 -2.31 34.79
CA GLY A 226 56.31 -2.94 33.87
C GLY A 226 55.74 -4.13 33.07
N LYS A 227 54.46 -4.48 33.25
CA LYS A 227 53.79 -5.54 32.50
C LYS A 227 52.81 -4.95 31.48
N PRO A 228 52.80 -5.45 30.23
CA PRO A 228 51.82 -5.04 29.23
C PRO A 228 50.45 -5.63 29.57
N VAL A 229 49.45 -4.77 29.71
CA VAL A 229 48.04 -5.11 29.91
C VAL A 229 47.28 -4.68 28.66
N SER A 230 46.49 -5.59 28.08
CA SER A 230 45.67 -5.29 26.91
C SER A 230 44.62 -4.24 27.26
N ALA A 231 44.60 -3.15 26.50
CA ALA A 231 43.62 -2.06 26.61
C ALA A 231 42.54 -2.11 25.52
N GLY A 232 42.62 -3.08 24.60
CA GLY A 232 41.63 -3.30 23.54
C GLY A 232 42.25 -3.58 22.17
N VAL A 233 41.45 -4.09 21.25
CA VAL A 233 41.80 -4.30 19.84
C VAL A 233 40.93 -3.42 18.95
N PHE A 234 41.49 -2.96 17.83
CA PHE A 234 40.82 -2.10 16.86
C PHE A 234 41.37 -2.35 15.45
N ASP A 235 40.57 -1.97 14.45
CA ASP A 235 40.92 -2.07 13.04
C ASP A 235 41.57 -0.77 12.52
#